data_AF-A0A9E5AE79-F1
#
_entry.id   AF-A0A9E5AE79-F1
#
_cell.length_a   1.000
_cell.length_b   1.000
_cell.length_c   1.000
_cell.angle_alpha   90.00
_cell.angle_beta   90.00
_cell.angle_gamma   90.00
#
_symmetry.space_group_name_H-M   'P 1'
#
loop_
_entity.id
_entity.type
_entity.pdbx_description
1 polymer ?
#
loop_
_entity_poly.entity_id
_entity_poly.type
_entity_poly.pdbx_seq_one_letter_code
_entity_poly.pdbx_strand_id
1 'polypeptide(L)' 'MEHVVESLLRCVSPLTREHATEVMLRAHSHGQAEVIACPLELAELYCERLHSAGLTATMERG' A
#
# COMPACT_ATOMS: atom_id res chain seq x y z
N MET A 1 5.84 7.68 -9.66
CA MET A 1 4.44 7.75 -9.18
C MET A 1 3.61 6.59 -9.71
N GLU A 2 3.56 6.33 -11.03
CA GLU A 2 2.77 5.20 -11.60
C GLU A 2 3.15 3.82 -11.04
N HIS A 3 4.45 3.51 -10.92
CA HIS A 3 4.92 2.23 -10.34
C HIS A 3 4.31 1.93 -8.95
N VAL A 4 4.11 2.96 -8.13
CA VAL A 4 3.51 2.83 -6.80
C VAL A 4 2.04 2.45 -6.93
N VAL A 5 1.29 3.14 -7.81
CA VAL A 5 -0.14 2.85 -8.06
C VAL A 5 -0.34 1.43 -8.60
N GLU A 6 0.45 1.03 -9.59
CA GLU A 6 0.38 -0.32 -10.16
C GLU A 6 0.75 -1.41 -9.14
N SER A 7 1.77 -1.15 -8.32
CA SER A 7 2.18 -2.09 -7.27
C SER A 7 1.13 -2.20 -6.17
N LEU A 8 0.49 -1.11 -5.77
CA LEU A 8 -0.64 -1.12 -4.83
C LEU A 8 -1.80 -1.96 -5.37
N LEU A 9 -2.19 -1.75 -6.64
CA LEU A 9 -3.27 -2.52 -7.28
C LEU A 9 -2.95 -4.01 -7.41
N ARG A 10 -1.68 -4.35 -7.71
CA ARG A 10 -1.24 -5.74 -7.84
C ARG A 10 -1.13 -6.44 -6.50
N CYS A 11 -0.63 -5.76 -5.46
CA CYS A 11 -0.29 -6.37 -4.18
C CYS A 11 -1.47 -6.38 -3.19
N VAL A 12 -2.36 -5.38 -3.27
CA VAL A 12 -3.47 -5.15 -2.32
C VAL A 12 -4.80 -5.24 -3.06
N SER A 13 -5.41 -6.43 -3.04
CA SER A 13 -6.58 -6.79 -3.86
C SER A 13 -7.85 -5.94 -3.71
N PRO A 14 -8.21 -5.36 -2.54
CA PRO A 14 -9.42 -4.54 -2.44
C PRO A 14 -9.25 -3.10 -2.95
N LEU A 15 -8.06 -2.68 -3.40
CA LEU A 15 -7.86 -1.29 -3.81
C LEU A 15 -8.44 -0.99 -5.20
N THR A 16 -9.14 0.13 -5.31
CA THR A 16 -9.44 0.74 -6.60
C THR A 16 -8.26 1.57 -7.08
N ARG A 17 -8.19 1.87 -8.39
CA ARG A 17 -7.15 2.74 -8.94
C ARG A 17 -7.20 4.15 -8.34
N GLU A 18 -8.40 4.64 -8.07
CA GLU A 18 -8.62 5.95 -7.43
C GLU A 18 -8.00 5.98 -6.03
N HIS A 19 -8.29 4.98 -5.19
CA HIS A 19 -7.73 4.89 -3.83
C HIS A 19 -6.21 4.69 -3.87
N ALA A 20 -5.70 3.82 -4.74
CA ALA A 20 -4.25 3.63 -4.91
C ALA A 20 -3.53 4.92 -5.34
N THR A 21 -4.18 5.73 -6.18
CA THR A 21 -3.67 7.05 -6.59
C THR A 21 -3.67 8.03 -5.42
N GLU A 22 -4.74 8.06 -4.62
CA GLU A 22 -4.81 8.91 -3.42
C GLU A 22 -3.72 8.54 -2.39
N VAL A 23 -3.56 7.25 -2.08
CA VAL A 23 -2.52 6.74 -1.18
C VAL A 23 -1.13 7.15 -1.68
N MET A 24 -0.86 6.96 -2.97
CA MET A 24 0.41 7.35 -3.59
C MET A 24 0.67 8.86 -3.46
N LEU A 25 -0.34 9.70 -3.76
CA LEU A 25 -0.22 11.16 -3.65
C LEU A 25 0.02 11.61 -2.21
N ARG A 26 -0.69 11.03 -1.24
CA ARG A 26 -0.52 11.33 0.18
C ARG A 26 0.88 10.94 0.65
N ALA A 27 1.35 9.75 0.33
CA ALA A 27 2.70 9.30 0.68
C ALA A 27 3.80 10.15 0.04
N HIS A 28 3.63 10.55 -1.23
CA HIS A 28 4.57 11.44 -1.91
C HIS A 28 4.65 12.83 -1.26
N SER A 29 3.51 13.37 -0.82
CA SER A 29 3.41 14.74 -0.31
C SER A 29 3.68 14.85 1.20
N HIS A 30 3.39 13.80 1.98
CA HIS A 30 3.45 13.81 3.45
C HIS A 30 4.45 12.78 4.02
N GLY A 31 5.16 12.04 3.16
CA GLY A 31 6.13 11.02 3.53
C GLY A 31 5.54 9.63 3.81
N GLN A 32 4.25 9.54 4.15
CA GLN A 32 3.56 8.27 4.40
C GLN A 32 2.04 8.37 4.16
N ALA A 33 1.38 7.22 3.99
CA ALA A 33 -0.08 7.12 3.91
C ALA A 33 -0.55 5.73 4.39
N GLU A 34 -1.68 5.69 5.07
CA GLU A 34 -2.36 4.43 5.37
C GLU A 34 -2.95 3.83 4.08
N VAL A 35 -2.61 2.57 3.80
CA VAL A 35 -3.09 1.87 2.61
C VAL A 35 -4.46 1.23 2.88
N ILE A 36 -4.55 0.42 3.94
CA ILE A 36 -5.74 -0.33 4.34
C ILE A 36 -5.63 -0.81 5.79
N ALA A 37 -6.74 -0.81 6.52
CA ALA A 37 -6.91 -1.51 7.79
C ALA A 37 -7.48 -2.92 7.53
N CYS A 38 -6.82 -3.97 8.06
CA CYS A 38 -7.20 -5.36 7.87
C CYS A 38 -6.68 -6.26 9.01
N PRO A 39 -7.12 -7.53 9.11
CA PRO A 39 -6.54 -8.51 10.04
C PRO A 39 -5.02 -8.63 9.88
N LEU A 40 -4.33 -8.97 10.97
CA LEU A 40 -2.86 -8.99 11.03
C LEU A 40 -2.25 -9.88 9.94
N GLU A 41 -2.81 -11.06 9.71
CA GLU A 41 -2.29 -12.02 8.73
C GLU A 41 -2.37 -11.47 7.29
N LEU A 42 -3.42 -10.68 6.98
CA LEU A 42 -3.54 -10.02 5.68
C LEU A 42 -2.59 -8.83 5.55
N ALA A 43 -2.41 -8.07 6.64
CA ALA A 43 -1.45 -6.98 6.67
C ALA A 43 -0.04 -7.51 6.39
N GLU A 44 0.36 -8.62 7.03
CA GLU A 44 1.66 -9.28 6.83
C GLU A 44 1.85 -9.70 5.38
N LEU A 45 0.87 -10.40 4.81
CA LEU A 45 0.89 -10.81 3.40
C LEU A 45 1.04 -9.61 2.44
N TYR A 46 0.29 -8.53 2.65
CA TYR A 46 0.37 -7.34 1.80
C TYR A 46 1.71 -6.62 1.95
N CYS A 47 2.24 -6.54 3.17
CA CYS A 47 3.53 -5.94 3.45
C CYS A 47 4.67 -6.68 2.71
N GLU A 48 4.70 -8.01 2.78
CA GLU A 48 5.67 -8.84 2.04
C GLU A 48 5.59 -8.67 0.51
N ARG A 49 4.36 -8.60 -0.03
CA ARG A 49 4.14 -8.37 -1.47
C ARG A 49 4.61 -6.99 -1.90
N LEU A 50 4.39 -5.95 -1.09
CA LEU A 50 4.84 -4.59 -1.39
C LEU A 50 6.37 -4.49 -1.32
N HIS A 51 7.01 -5.14 -0.33
CA HIS A 51 8.46 -5.26 -0.27
C HIS A 51 9.04 -5.96 -1.49
N SER A 52 8.41 -7.05 -1.93
CA SER A 52 8.81 -7.78 -3.15
C SER A 52 8.66 -6.94 -4.43
N ALA A 53 7.78 -5.94 -4.42
CA ALA A 53 7.61 -4.96 -5.49
C ALA A 53 8.57 -3.76 -5.41
N GLY A 54 9.51 -3.77 -4.46
CA GLY A 54 10.47 -2.69 -4.24
C GLY A 54 9.91 -1.47 -3.52
N LEU A 55 8.76 -1.60 -2.83
CA LEU A 55 8.18 -0.53 -2.03
C LEU A 55 8.50 -0.73 -0.54
N THR A 56 8.72 0.36 0.18
CA THR A 56 8.77 0.34 1.64
C THR A 56 7.35 0.37 2.18
N ALA A 57 6.97 -0.64 2.96
CA ALA A 57 5.68 -0.72 3.61
C ALA A 57 5.87 -1.14 5.08
N THR A 58 5.02 -0.64 5.97
CA THR A 58 5.03 -0.98 7.39
C THR A 58 3.63 -1.35 7.83
N MET A 59 3.53 -2.00 8.98
CA MET A 59 2.26 -2.33 9.63
C MET A 59 2.28 -1.78 11.04
N GLU A 60 1.13 -1.33 11.51
CA GLU A 60 0.93 -0.86 12.87
C GLU A 60 -0.28 -1.58 13.47
N ARG A 61 -0.23 -1.87 14.77
CA ARG A 61 -1.36 -2.44 15.50
C ARG A 61 -2.23 -1.29 16.00
N GLY A 62 -3.44 -1.20 15.47
CA GLY A 62 -4.50 -0.31 15.95
C GLY A 62 -5.36 -0.93 17.02
#